data_AF-A0A2R6INK9-F1
#
_entry.id   AF-A0A2R6INK9-F1
#
_cell.length_a   1.000
_cell.length_b   1.000
_cell.length_c   1.000
_cell.angle_alpha   90.00
_cell.angle_beta   90.00
_cell.angle_gamma   90.00
#
_symmetry.space_group_name_H-M   'P 1'
#
loop_
_entity.id
_entity.type
_entity.pdbx_description
1 polymer ?
#
loop_
_entity_poly.entity_id
_entity_poly.type
_entity_poly.pdbx_seq_one_letter_code
_entity_poly.pdbx_strand_id
1 'polypeptide(L)' 'MTRPLREEVAETARETVPFLLIVLVWTVVTLALYGIFLATKPGNVDYDAWVHASVFAVPMVGFLGHTLRQVLKARAG' A
#
# COMPACT_ATOMS: atom_id res chain seq x y z
N MET A 1 5.13 19.66 28.15
CA MET A 1 5.06 18.25 28.60
C MET A 1 5.71 17.40 27.53
N THR A 2 6.89 16.86 27.77
CA THR A 2 7.56 15.92 26.86
C THR A 2 7.01 14.52 27.11
N ARG A 3 6.31 13.94 26.13
CA ARG A 3 5.94 12.53 26.20
C ARG A 3 7.21 11.67 26.09
N PRO A 4 7.30 10.54 26.81
CA PRO A 4 8.37 9.59 26.58
C PRO A 4 8.28 9.05 25.15
N LEU A 5 9.41 8.99 24.46
CA LEU A 5 9.54 8.59 23.05
C LEU A 5 8.84 7.24 22.74
N ARG A 6 8.80 6.34 23.73
CA ARG A 6 8.08 5.06 23.67
C ARG A 6 6.57 5.21 23.49
N GLU A 7 5.93 6.20 24.11
CA GLU A 7 4.50 6.44 23.98
C GLU A 7 4.15 6.98 22.59
N GLU A 8 4.99 7.87 22.06
CA GLU A 8 4.83 8.45 20.72
C GLU A 8 5.00 7.40 19.61
N VAL A 9 6.00 6.52 19.74
CA VAL A 9 6.18 5.37 18.85
C VAL A 9 5.00 4.40 18.95
N ALA A 10 4.49 4.13 20.16
CA ALA A 10 3.35 3.23 20.34
C ALA A 10 2.06 3.79 19.73
N GLU A 11 1.83 5.09 19.82
CA GLU A 11 0.71 5.79 19.17
C GLU A 11 0.84 5.72 17.65
N THR A 12 2.02 6.05 17.11
CA THR A 12 2.31 5.98 15.67
C THR A 12 2.11 4.56 15.12
N ALA A 13 2.61 3.54 15.83
CA ALA A 13 2.46 2.15 15.44
C ALA A 13 0.99 1.73 15.44
N ARG A 14 0.21 2.13 16.47
CA ARG A 14 -1.22 1.81 16.56
C ARG A 14 -2.03 2.41 15.40
N GLU A 15 -1.64 3.58 14.90
CA GLU A 15 -2.28 4.19 13.72
C GLU A 15 -1.81 3.57 12.40
N THR A 16 -0.54 3.20 12.29
CA THR A 16 0.10 2.78 11.03
C THR A 16 -0.09 1.31 10.74
N VAL A 17 0.02 0.45 11.75
CA VAL A 17 -0.01 -1.02 11.58
C VAL A 17 -1.31 -1.50 10.92
N PRO A 18 -2.51 -1.07 11.32
CA PRO A 18 -3.75 -1.50 10.67
C PRO A 18 -3.77 -1.15 9.17
N PHE A 19 -3.25 0.02 8.82
CA PHE A 19 -3.14 0.44 7.43
C PHE A 19 -2.17 -0.43 6.64
N LEU A 20 -0.98 -0.71 7.19
CA LEU A 20 0.01 -1.58 6.54
C LEU A 20 -0.52 -3.00 6.35
N LEU A 21 -1.30 -3.52 7.30
CA LEU A 21 -1.96 -4.81 7.16
C LEU A 21 -2.97 -4.81 5.99
N ILE A 22 -3.76 -3.74 5.86
CA ILE A 22 -4.68 -3.58 4.72
C ILE A 22 -3.92 -3.53 3.40
N VAL A 23 -2.83 -2.76 3.32
CA VAL A 23 -1.98 -2.70 2.11
C VAL A 23 -1.42 -4.09 1.78
N LEU A 24 -0.89 -4.81 2.77
CA LEU A 24 -0.34 -6.14 2.58
C LEU A 24 -1.40 -7.12 2.04
N VAL A 25 -2.59 -7.15 2.65
CA VAL A 25 -3.70 -7.99 2.19
C VAL A 25 -4.06 -7.67 0.75
N TRP A 26 -4.18 -6.37 0.41
CA TRP A 26 -4.48 -5.96 -0.95
C TRP A 26 -3.37 -6.31 -1.94
N THR A 27 -2.10 -6.16 -1.57
CA THR A 27 -0.96 -6.60 -2.40
C THR A 27 -1.07 -8.09 -2.72
N VAL A 28 -1.38 -8.94 -1.73
CA VAL A 28 -1.54 -10.38 -1.94
C VAL A 28 -2.72 -10.67 -2.88
N VAL A 29 -3.88 -10.03 -2.65
CA VAL A 29 -5.07 -10.20 -3.50
C VAL A 29 -4.77 -9.78 -4.94
N THR A 30 -4.16 -8.62 -5.13
CA THR A 30 -3.75 -8.09 -6.44
C THR A 30 -2.78 -9.03 -7.15
N LEU A 31 -1.78 -9.58 -6.46
CA LEU A 31 -0.84 -10.54 -7.03
C LEU A 31 -1.52 -11.85 -7.44
N ALA A 32 -2.46 -12.34 -6.63
CA ALA A 32 -3.23 -13.53 -6.97
C ALA A 32 -4.07 -13.31 -8.24
N LEU A 33 -4.80 -12.20 -8.31
CA LEU A 33 -5.59 -11.83 -9.49
C LEU A 33 -4.72 -11.65 -10.73
N TYR A 34 -3.55 -11.03 -10.56
CA TYR A 34 -2.59 -10.83 -11.65
C TYR A 34 -1.99 -12.14 -12.14
N GLY A 35 -1.67 -13.07 -11.24
CA GLY A 35 -1.23 -14.42 -11.59
C GLY A 35 -2.29 -15.17 -12.41
N ILE A 36 -3.56 -15.09 -11.98
CA ILE A 36 -4.69 -15.67 -12.73
C ILE A 36 -4.81 -15.03 -14.11
N PHE A 37 -4.71 -13.70 -14.20
CA PHE A 37 -4.73 -12.98 -15.47
C PHE A 37 -3.61 -13.46 -16.40
N LEU A 38 -2.37 -13.57 -15.92
CA LEU A 38 -1.25 -14.08 -16.72
C LEU A 38 -1.46 -15.53 -17.16
N ALA A 39 -2.04 -16.37 -16.30
CA ALA A 39 -2.30 -17.77 -16.61
C ALA A 39 -3.45 -17.97 -17.61
N THR A 40 -4.40 -17.03 -17.67
CA THR A 40 -5.61 -17.13 -18.50
C THR A 40 -5.58 -16.24 -19.73
N LYS A 41 -4.61 -15.32 -19.86
CA LYS A 41 -4.51 -14.47 -21.05
C LYS A 41 -4.29 -15.33 -22.32
N PRO A 42 -4.92 -15.00 -23.45
CA PRO A 42 -4.62 -15.64 -24.71
C PRO A 42 -3.14 -15.47 -25.07
N GLY A 43 -2.47 -16.54 -25.52
CA GLY A 43 -1.03 -16.52 -25.80
C GLY A 43 -0.62 -15.62 -26.97
N ASN A 44 -1.57 -15.13 -27.75
CA ASN A 44 -1.37 -14.20 -28.87
C ASN A 44 -1.68 -12.73 -28.50
N VAL A 45 -1.99 -12.45 -27.23
CA VAL A 45 -2.28 -11.10 -26.74
C VAL A 45 -1.16 -10.66 -25.80
N ASP A 46 -0.41 -9.67 -26.25
CA ASP A 46 0.55 -8.96 -25.40
C ASP A 46 -0.01 -7.62 -24.97
N TYR A 47 0.10 -7.38 -23.67
CA TYR A 47 -0.32 -6.14 -23.05
C TYR A 47 0.89 -5.26 -22.85
N ASP A 48 0.72 -3.95 -23.06
CA ASP A 48 1.77 -2.99 -22.79
C ASP A 48 2.14 -2.95 -21.29
N ALA A 49 3.37 -2.52 -21.00
CA ALA A 49 3.89 -2.42 -19.65
C ALA A 49 2.99 -1.61 -18.68
N TRP A 50 2.26 -0.61 -19.17
CA TRP A 50 1.36 0.20 -18.35
C TRP A 50 0.15 -0.60 -17.82
N VAL A 51 -0.30 -1.62 -18.56
CA VAL A 51 -1.39 -2.51 -18.14
C VAL A 51 -0.92 -3.32 -16.93
N HIS A 52 0.28 -3.89 -17.02
CA HIS A 52 0.90 -4.63 -15.92
C HIS A 52 1.16 -3.75 -14.69
N ALA A 53 1.51 -2.48 -14.89
CA ALA A 53 1.69 -1.52 -13.79
C ALA A 53 0.36 -1.14 -13.12
N SER A 54 -0.73 -1.02 -13.88
CA SER A 54 -2.05 -0.59 -13.36
C SER A 54 -2.60 -1.49 -12.27
N VAL A 55 -2.24 -2.78 -12.30
CA VAL A 55 -2.55 -3.79 -11.28
C VAL A 55 -2.14 -3.31 -9.87
N PHE A 56 -1.03 -2.58 -9.77
CA PHE A 56 -0.49 -2.07 -8.51
C PHE A 56 -0.97 -0.66 -8.16
N ALA A 57 -1.81 -0.03 -8.98
CA ALA A 57 -2.24 1.35 -8.76
C ALA A 57 -3.01 1.52 -7.45
N VAL A 58 -3.94 0.62 -7.14
CA VAL A 58 -4.76 0.68 -5.93
C VAL A 58 -3.92 0.62 -4.64
N PRO A 59 -3.05 -0.38 -4.42
CA PRO A 59 -2.20 -0.40 -3.23
C PRO A 59 -1.23 0.78 -3.19
N MET A 60 -0.71 1.23 -4.34
CA MET A 60 0.22 2.35 -4.41
C MET A 60 -0.43 3.70 -4.02
N VAL A 61 -1.65 3.98 -4.50
CA VAL A 61 -2.40 5.20 -4.14
C VAL A 61 -2.70 5.22 -2.64
N GLY A 62 -3.17 4.08 -2.08
CA GLY A 62 -3.41 3.97 -0.65
C GLY A 62 -2.14 4.26 0.16
N PHE A 63 -1.02 3.62 -0.21
CA PHE A 63 0.26 3.78 0.47
C PHE A 63 0.80 5.22 0.42
N LEU A 64 0.74 5.87 -0.75
CA LEU A 64 1.17 7.25 -0.92
C LEU A 64 0.31 8.22 -0.10
N GLY A 65 -1.02 8.03 -0.11
CA GLY A 65 -1.93 8.86 0.68
C GLY A 65 -1.68 8.74 2.18
N HIS A 66 -1.43 7.53 2.67
CA HIS A 66 -1.09 7.30 4.07
C HIS A 66 0.26 7.91 4.44
N THR A 67 1.29 7.71 3.60
CA THR A 67 2.63 8.27 3.83
C THR A 67 2.59 9.80 3.88
N LEU A 68 1.89 10.43 2.93
CA LEU A 68 1.68 11.87 2.92
C LEU A 68 0.99 12.35 4.20
N ARG A 69 -0.06 11.64 4.65
CA ARG A 69 -0.76 11.95 5.90
C ARG A 69 0.17 11.88 7.11
N GLN A 70 1.05 10.88 7.18
CA GLN A 70 2.03 10.78 8.28
C GLN A 70 3.04 11.93 8.26
N VAL A 71 3.58 12.26 7.09
CA VAL A 71 4.52 13.38 6.92
C VAL A 71 3.89 14.70 7.34
N LEU A 72 2.63 14.93 6.96
CA LEU A 72 1.89 16.14 7.34
C LEU A 72 1.64 16.20 8.85
N LYS A 73 1.26 15.08 9.48
CA LYS A 73 1.10 15.00 10.94
C LYS A 73 2.41 15.32 11.67
N ALA A 74 3.52 14.74 11.22
CA ALA A 74 4.84 14.95 11.83
C ALA A 74 5.35 16.40 11.71
N ARG A 75 4.92 17.14 10.68
CA ARG A 75 5.27 18.56 10.51
C ARG A 75 4.39 19.53 11.30
N ALA A 76 3.20 19.12 11.72
CA ALA A 76 2.22 19.99 12.38
C ALA A 76 2.29 19.95 13.91
N GLY A 77 3.01 18.98 14.49
CA GLY A 77 3.34 18.89 15.92
C GLY A 77 4.72 19.45 16.22
#